data_AF-A0A3B9ZDP8-F1
#
_entry.id   AF-A0A3B9ZDP8-F1
#
_cell.length_a   1.000
_cell.length_b   1.000
_cell.length_c   1.000
_cell.angle_alpha   90.00
_cell.angle_beta   90.00
_cell.angle_gamma   90.00
#
_symmetry.space_group_name_H-M   'P 1'
#
loop_
_entity.id
_entity.type
_entity.pdbx_description
1 polymer ?
#
loop_
_entity_poly.entity_id
_entity_poly.type
_entity_poly.pdbx_seq_one_letter_code
_entity_poly.pdbx_strand_id
1 'polypeptide(L)' 'MKNYRILEVIKALGICRKTYYVWENAGKIPKPKREPISGYRFWTEEDLKRLKKIVERLGKYNRKRVS' A
#
# COMPACT_ATOMS: atom_id res chain seq x y z
N MET A 1 2.24 -13.76 13.85
CA MET A 1 2.20 -12.96 12.60
C MET A 1 1.47 -11.65 12.89
N LYS A 2 2.07 -10.50 12.55
CA LYS A 2 1.38 -9.21 12.70
C LYS A 2 0.60 -8.92 11.42
N ASN A 3 -0.71 -8.80 11.56
CA ASN A 3 -1.60 -8.39 10.50
C ASN A 3 -1.81 -6.88 10.61
N TYR A 4 -1.41 -6.15 9.57
CA TYR A 4 -1.62 -4.72 9.49
C TYR A 4 -2.96 -4.43 8.83
N ARG A 5 -3.65 -3.39 9.30
CA ARG A 5 -4.84 -2.85 8.65
C ARG A 5 -4.44 -1.79 7.64
N ILE A 6 -5.33 -1.46 6.71
CA ILE A 6 -5.08 -0.41 5.71
C ILE A 6 -4.64 0.92 6.35
N LEU A 7 -5.19 1.27 7.52
CA LEU A 7 -4.83 2.49 8.26
C LEU A 7 -3.37 2.49 8.76
N GLU A 8 -2.87 1.33 9.17
CA GLU A 8 -1.47 1.17 9.58
C GLU A 8 -0.55 1.24 8.35
N VAL A 9 -0.97 0.61 7.26
CA VAL A 9 -0.23 0.58 5.99
C VAL A 9 -0.04 1.99 5.44
N ILE A 10 -1.10 2.78 5.32
CA ILE A 10 -1.01 4.16 4.82
C ILE A 10 -0.14 5.05 5.72
N LYS A 11 -0.16 4.81 7.04
CA LYS A 11 0.61 5.58 8.03
C LYS A 11 2.10 5.23 7.93
N ALA A 12 2.42 3.95 7.78
CA ALA A 12 3.79 3.47 7.57
C ALA A 12 4.38 3.93 6.22
N LEU A 13 3.53 4.07 5.19
CA LEU A 13 3.92 4.53 3.86
C LEU A 13 3.92 6.06 3.71
N GLY A 14 3.30 6.79 4.65
CA GLY A 14 3.16 8.25 4.57
C GLY A 14 2.26 8.72 3.42
N ILE A 15 1.23 7.94 3.05
CA ILE A 15 0.30 8.27 1.96
C ILE A 15 -1.13 8.38 2.48
N CYS A 16 -2.03 9.00 1.70
CA CYS A 16 -3.45 9.01 2.01
C CYS A 16 -4.15 7.72 1.52
N ARG A 17 -5.26 7.34 2.16
CA ARG A 17 -6.12 6.21 1.70
C ARG A 17 -6.51 6.34 0.24
N LYS A 18 -6.89 7.54 -0.19
CA LYS A 18 -7.27 7.82 -1.58
C LYS A 18 -6.16 7.44 -2.56
N THR A 19 -4.91 7.81 -2.25
CA THR A 19 -3.74 7.46 -3.07
C THR A 19 -3.54 5.95 -3.14
N TYR A 20 -3.70 5.25 -2.02
CA TYR A 20 -3.66 3.80 -2.00
C TYR A 20 -4.70 3.18 -2.94
N TYR A 21 -5.95 3.62 -2.87
CA TYR A 21 -7.02 3.12 -3.75
C TYR A 21 -6.78 3.47 -5.22
N VAL A 22 -6.26 4.66 -5.53
CA VAL A 22 -5.87 5.04 -6.90
C VAL A 22 -4.80 4.10 -7.43
N TRP A 23 -3.80 3.74 -6.62
CA TRP A 23 -2.76 2.80 -7.02
C TRP A 23 -3.26 1.36 -7.10
N GLU A 24 -4.15 0.95 -6.20
CA GLU A 24 -4.84 -0.36 -6.26
C GLU A 24 -5.63 -0.48 -7.56
N ASN A 25 -6.43 0.55 -7.87
CA ASN A 25 -7.26 0.60 -9.07
C ASN A 25 -6.43 0.71 -10.35
N ALA A 26 -5.32 1.45 -10.30
CA ALA A 26 -4.38 1.56 -11.43
C ALA A 26 -3.47 0.31 -11.58
N GLY A 27 -3.60 -0.70 -10.72
CA GLY A 27 -2.79 -1.92 -10.77
C GLY A 27 -1.31 -1.71 -10.44
N LYS A 28 -0.95 -0.57 -9.82
CA LYS A 28 0.45 -0.23 -9.48
C LYS A 28 0.94 -0.94 -8.23
N ILE A 29 0.02 -1.26 -7.32
CA ILE A 29 0.32 -2.02 -6.10
C ILE A 29 -0.33 -3.41 -6.17
N PRO A 30 0.30 -4.44 -5.60
CA PRO A 30 -0.28 -5.76 -5.54
C PRO A 30 -1.56 -5.75 -4.69
N LYS A 31 -2.55 -6.56 -5.10
CA LYS A 31 -3.79 -6.72 -4.33
C LYS A 31 -3.46 -7.29 -2.94
N PRO A 32 -4.13 -6.80 -1.88
CA PRO A 32 -3.92 -7.32 -0.54
C PRO A 32 -4.27 -8.80 -0.47
N LYS A 33 -3.49 -9.55 0.31
CA LYS A 33 -3.81 -10.95 0.60
C LYS A 33 -5.14 -10.99 1.36
N ARG A 34 -6.01 -11.91 0.93
CA ARG A 34 -7.26 -12.21 1.63
C ARG A 34 -7.00 -13.41 2.51
N GLU A 35 -7.40 -13.31 3.77
CA GLU A 35 -7.23 -14.42 4.69
C GLU A 35 -8.12 -15.56 4.20
N PRO A 36 -7.59 -16.79 4.02
CA PRO A 36 -8.36 -17.88 3.46
C PRO A 36 -9.58 -18.25 4.33
N ILE A 37 -9.51 -17.94 5.63
CA ILE A 37 -10.53 -18.33 6.62
C ILE A 37 -11.54 -17.21 6.83
N SER A 38 -11.11 -15.97 7.06
CA SER A 38 -12.03 -14.86 7.37
C SER A 38 -12.41 -13.99 6.16
N GLY A 39 -11.75 -14.14 5.01
CA GLY A 39 -11.99 -13.30 3.82
C GLY A 39 -11.56 -11.83 3.96
N TYR A 40 -11.06 -11.42 5.13
CA TYR A 40 -10.60 -10.05 5.36
C TYR A 40 -9.30 -9.74 4.62
N ARG A 41 -9.16 -8.46 4.23
CA ARG A 41 -7.91 -7.92 3.69
C ARG A 41 -6.93 -7.71 4.84
N PHE A 42 -5.81 -8.41 4.79
CA PHE A 42 -4.72 -8.23 5.74
C PHE A 42 -3.43 -7.97 4.97
N TRP A 43 -2.54 -7.21 5.59
CA TRP A 43 -1.21 -6.94 5.06
C TRP A 43 -0.18 -7.55 6.01
N THR A 44 0.79 -8.26 5.47
CA THR A 44 1.93 -8.73 6.26
C THR A 44 3.05 -7.70 6.22
N GLU A 45 4.06 -7.89 7.08
CA GLU A 45 5.28 -7.09 7.04
C GLU A 45 6.00 -7.17 5.68
N GLU A 46 5.93 -8.31 5.00
CA GLU A 46 6.48 -8.47 3.65
C GLU A 46 5.74 -7.62 2.62
N ASP A 47 4.40 -7.56 2.71
CA ASP A 47 3.59 -6.68 1.87
C ASP A 47 3.94 -5.21 2.12
N LEU A 48 4.14 -4.81 3.37
CA LEU A 48 4.61 -3.45 3.71
C LEU A 48 5.97 -3.14 3.09
N LYS A 49 6.94 -4.06 3.18
CA LYS A 49 8.28 -3.88 2.57
C LYS A 49 8.19 -3.75 1.06
N ARG A 50 7.36 -4.56 0.39
CA ARG A 50 7.10 -4.47 -1.06
C ARG A 50 6.42 -3.15 -1.43
N LEU A 51 5.34 -2.80 -0.72
CA LEU A 51 4.62 -1.55 -0.92
C LEU A 51 5.57 -0.37 -0.76
N LYS A 52 6.39 -0.33 0.29
CA LYS A 52 7.36 0.75 0.53
C LYS A 52 8.30 0.95 -0.66
N LYS A 53 8.84 -0.12 -1.25
CA LYS A 53 9.68 -0.04 -2.46
C LYS A 53 8.90 0.52 -3.68
N ILE A 54 7.66 0.11 -3.86
CA ILE A 54 6.79 0.60 -4.94
C ILE A 54 6.47 2.09 -4.72
N VAL A 55 6.07 2.45 -3.50
CA VAL A 55 5.77 3.83 -3.08
C VAL A 55 7.00 4.71 -3.28
N GLU A 56 8.20 4.26 -2.92
CA GLU A 56 9.43 5.01 -3.13
C GLU A 56 9.69 5.26 -4.62
N ARG A 57 9.44 4.25 -5.47
CA ARG A 57 9.52 4.39 -6.93
C ARG A 57 8.47 5.34 -7.51
N LEU A 58 7.26 5.38 -6.95
CA LEU A 58 6.15 6.25 -7.37
C LEU A 58 6.20 7.66 -6.75
N GLY A 59 6.77 7.81 -5.56
CA GLY A 59 6.86 9.07 -4.82
C GLY A 59 7.81 10.05 -5.49
N LYS A 60 8.89 9.56 -6.11
CA LYS A 60 9.74 10.35 -7.02
C LYS A 60 8.94 10.92 -8.20
N TYR A 61 7.86 10.26 -8.61
CA TYR A 61 7.00 10.67 -9.72
C TYR A 61 6.09 11.85 -9.35
N ASN A 62 5.53 11.85 -8.14
CA ASN A 62 4.58 12.89 -7.73
C ASN A 62 5.25 14.17 -7.23
N ARG A 63 6.48 14.07 -6.68
CA ARG A 63 7.27 15.24 -6.25
C ARG A 63 7.72 16.12 -7.43
N LYS A 64 7.79 15.56 -8.65
CA LYS A 64 8.14 16.30 -9.89
C LYS A 64 7.00 17.13 -10.49
N ARG A 65 5.75 17.03 -9.99
CA ARG A 65 4.59 17.76 -10.52
C ARG A 65 4.28 19.07 -9.80
N VAL A 66 5.10 19.47 -8.84
CA VAL A 66 4.92 20.70 -8.06
C VAL A 66 6.06 21.71 -8.31
N SER A 67 6.69 21.64 -9.48
CA SER A 67 7.69 22.62 -9.93
C SER A 67 7.15 23.42 -11.10
#